data_AF-E0M507-F1
#
_entry.id   AF-E0M507-F1
#
_cell.length_a   1.000
_cell.length_b   1.000
_cell.length_c   1.000
_cell.angle_alpha   90.00
_cell.angle_beta   90.00
_cell.angle_gamma   90.00
#
_symmetry.space_group_name_H-M   'P 1'
#
loop_
_entity.id
_entity.type
_entity.pdbx_description
1 polymer ?
#
loop_
_entity_poly.entity_id
_entity_poly.type
_entity_poly.pdbx_seq_one_letter_code
_entity_poly.pdbx_strand_id
1 'polypeptide(L)'
;MMKKEKYTALDYINDAIDITNQRAMEKPDFRVFQVALKQLMYVKKILTGEEKDKSVLHSMNLGSLASKEFDTTDPELAKHLSNANYIASQIGAGLKVILPHQIDPEYEKRKKRYLKVQ
;
A
#
# COMPACT_ATOMS: atom_id res chain seq x y z
N MET A 1 0.21 0.86 20.21
CA MET A 1 -0.47 -0.07 19.27
C MET A 1 -1.86 0.46 18.96
N MET A 2 -2.11 0.99 17.76
CA MET A 2 -3.46 1.37 17.34
C MET A 2 -4.33 0.12 17.17
N LYS A 3 -5.51 0.12 17.79
CA LYS A 3 -6.53 -0.92 17.61
C LYS A 3 -6.94 -0.94 16.13
N LYS A 4 -6.63 -2.05 15.43
CA LYS A 4 -6.85 -2.27 13.99
C LYS A 4 -8.33 -2.29 13.53
N GLU A 5 -9.27 -1.85 14.37
CA GLU A 5 -10.70 -1.69 14.06
C GLU A 5 -11.02 -0.36 13.34
N LYS A 6 -10.06 0.57 13.25
CA LYS A 6 -10.19 1.85 12.53
C LYS A 6 -9.12 2.07 11.46
N TYR A 7 -8.56 0.99 10.90
CA TYR A 7 -7.53 1.12 9.89
C TYR A 7 -8.17 1.47 8.55
N THR A 8 -7.73 2.56 7.91
CA THR A 8 -8.35 3.16 6.73
C THR A 8 -7.53 2.94 5.47
N ALA A 9 -8.09 3.32 4.32
CA ALA A 9 -7.32 3.34 3.06
C ALA A 9 -6.11 4.28 3.16
N LEU A 10 -6.27 5.42 3.84
CA LEU A 10 -5.19 6.38 4.03
C LEU A 10 -4.06 5.81 4.89
N ASP A 11 -4.39 4.99 5.90
CA ASP A 11 -3.38 4.32 6.72
C ASP A 11 -2.54 3.33 5.91
N TYR A 12 -3.17 2.53 5.03
CA TYR A 12 -2.43 1.64 4.11
C TYR A 12 -1.46 2.41 3.21
N ILE A 13 -1.87 3.58 2.72
CA ILE A 13 -1.04 4.41 1.86
C ILE A 13 0.09 5.09 2.65
N ASN A 14 -0.18 5.57 3.86
CA ASN A 14 0.85 6.15 4.73
C ASN A 14 1.89 5.10 5.11
N ASP A 15 1.48 3.90 5.54
CA ASP A 15 2.42 2.83 5.88
C ASP A 15 3.30 2.45 4.67
N ALA A 16 2.72 2.41 3.47
CA ALA A 16 3.48 2.18 2.24
C ALA A 16 4.47 3.32 1.93
N ILE A 17 4.12 4.58 2.20
CA ILE A 17 5.03 5.72 2.05
C ILE A 17 6.17 5.62 3.04
N ASP A 18 5.88 5.32 4.30
CA ASP A 18 6.86 5.28 5.37
C ASP A 18 7.92 4.19 5.14
N ILE A 19 7.49 2.96 4.82
CA ILE A 19 8.43 1.87 4.50
C ILE A 19 9.21 2.16 3.22
N THR A 20 8.58 2.74 2.19
CA THR A 20 9.30 3.09 0.95
C THR A 20 10.34 4.18 1.21
N ASN A 21 10.04 5.17 2.05
CA ASN A 21 10.99 6.20 2.47
C ASN A 21 12.16 5.60 3.25
N GLN A 22 11.89 4.69 4.19
CA GLN A 22 12.94 3.99 4.92
C GLN A 22 13.90 3.27 3.95
N ARG A 23 13.37 2.52 2.99
CA ARG A 23 14.20 1.83 1.98
C ARG A 23 14.92 2.79 1.05
N ALA A 24 14.29 3.91 0.69
CA ALA A 24 14.93 4.97 -0.11
C ALA A 24 16.11 5.61 0.63
N MET A 25 16.03 5.77 1.95
CA MET A 25 17.14 6.28 2.75
C MET A 25 18.30 5.27 2.85
N GLU A 26 17.99 3.97 2.97
CA GLU A 26 18.99 2.90 2.97
C GLU A 26 19.68 2.74 1.60
N LYS A 27 18.98 3.06 0.51
CA LYS A 27 19.39 2.80 -0.86
C LYS A 27 19.00 3.96 -1.81
N PRO A 28 19.61 5.16 -1.65
CA PRO A 28 19.17 6.38 -2.33
C PRO A 28 19.36 6.35 -3.85
N ASP A 29 20.32 5.56 -4.35
CA ASP A 29 20.62 5.45 -5.78
C ASP A 29 19.55 4.67 -6.58
N PHE A 30 18.72 3.90 -5.88
CA PHE A 30 17.70 3.06 -6.50
C PHE A 30 16.47 3.90 -6.87
N ARG A 31 16.40 4.31 -8.14
CA ARG A 31 15.29 5.10 -8.70
C ARG A 31 13.91 4.49 -8.51
N VAL A 32 13.82 3.17 -8.35
CA VAL A 32 12.56 2.45 -8.13
C VAL A 32 11.79 2.99 -6.91
N PHE A 33 12.49 3.37 -5.84
CA PHE A 33 11.82 3.93 -4.65
C PHE A 33 11.22 5.30 -4.92
N GLN A 34 11.89 6.14 -5.71
CA GLN A 34 11.37 7.46 -6.11
C GLN A 34 10.11 7.33 -6.98
N VAL A 35 10.08 6.34 -7.88
CA VAL A 35 8.90 6.05 -8.69
C VAL A 35 7.73 5.57 -7.82
N ALA A 36 7.98 4.65 -6.88
CA ALA A 36 6.98 4.16 -5.94
C ALA A 36 6.42 5.30 -5.07
N LEU A 37 7.29 6.12 -4.47
CA LEU A 37 6.89 7.26 -3.63
C LEU A 37 6.01 8.24 -4.40
N LYS A 38 6.37 8.60 -5.63
CA LYS A 38 5.57 9.51 -6.45
C LYS A 38 4.15 8.98 -6.68
N GLN A 39 4.01 7.69 -6.95
CA GLN A 39 2.70 7.06 -7.15
C GLN A 39 1.90 6.98 -5.84
N LEU A 40 2.54 6.58 -4.73
CA LEU A 40 1.90 6.53 -3.41
C LEU A 40 1.41 7.92 -2.95
N MET A 41 2.22 8.96 -3.13
CA MET A 41 1.82 10.34 -2.81
C MET A 41 0.64 10.80 -3.67
N TYR A 42 0.56 10.39 -4.92
CA TYR A 42 -0.60 10.69 -5.76
C TYR A 42 -1.87 10.02 -5.24
N VAL A 43 -1.81 8.74 -4.88
CA VAL A 43 -2.94 8.03 -4.26
C VAL A 43 -3.37 8.72 -2.96
N LYS A 44 -2.41 9.17 -2.14
CA LYS A 44 -2.68 9.94 -0.92
C LYS A 44 -3.47 11.21 -1.23
N LYS A 45 -3.05 12.00 -2.23
CA LYS A 45 -3.75 13.23 -2.64
C LYS A 45 -5.18 12.98 -3.11
N ILE A 46 -5.43 11.88 -3.82
CA ILE A 46 -6.78 11.47 -4.20
C ILE A 46 -7.63 11.16 -2.96
N LEU A 47 -7.06 10.45 -1.98
CA LEU A 47 -7.75 10.09 -0.74
C LEU A 47 -8.04 11.29 0.17
N THR A 48 -7.15 12.28 0.21
CA THR A 48 -7.35 13.53 0.98
C THR A 48 -8.20 14.57 0.26
N GLY A 49 -8.53 14.34 -1.01
CA GLY A 49 -9.30 15.26 -1.84
C GLY A 49 -8.49 16.44 -2.40
N GLU A 50 -7.17 16.45 -2.21
CA GLU A 50 -6.25 17.43 -2.81
C GLU A 50 -6.13 17.26 -4.32
N GLU A 51 -6.24 16.02 -4.82
CA GLU A 51 -6.29 15.69 -6.24
C GLU A 51 -7.66 15.10 -6.59
N LYS A 52 -8.20 15.49 -7.75
CA LYS A 52 -9.50 15.04 -8.26
C LYS A 52 -9.38 14.21 -9.52
N ASP A 53 -8.31 14.39 -10.29
CA ASP A 53 -8.08 13.62 -11.51
C ASP A 53 -7.69 12.17 -11.17
N LYS A 54 -8.61 11.24 -11.38
CA LYS A 54 -8.36 9.81 -11.13
C LYS A 54 -7.76 9.09 -12.34
N SER A 55 -7.65 9.75 -13.50
CA SER A 55 -7.20 9.11 -14.76
C SER A 55 -5.80 8.51 -14.63
N VAL A 56 -4.93 9.17 -13.87
CA VAL A 56 -3.54 8.73 -13.59
C VAL A 56 -3.48 7.41 -12.82
N LEU A 57 -4.53 7.03 -12.08
CA LEU A 57 -4.54 5.76 -11.34
C LEU A 57 -4.46 4.55 -12.27
N HIS A 58 -4.96 4.66 -13.51
CA HIS A 58 -4.92 3.57 -14.50
C HIS A 58 -3.53 3.34 -15.09
N SER A 59 -2.64 4.33 -15.03
CA SER A 59 -1.28 4.24 -15.59
C SER A 59 -0.21 3.93 -14.54
N MET A 60 -0.61 3.80 -13.26
CA MET A 60 0.31 3.44 -12.18
C MET A 60 0.80 2.01 -12.32
N ASN A 61 2.06 1.78 -11.92
CA ASN A 61 2.71 0.48 -12.01
C ASN A 61 3.12 -0.10 -10.64
N LEU A 62 2.53 0.40 -9.54
CA LEU A 62 2.77 -0.07 -8.16
C LEU A 62 2.71 -1.62 -8.06
N GLY A 63 1.72 -2.25 -8.67
CA GLY A 63 1.62 -3.72 -8.67
C GLY A 63 2.74 -4.44 -9.43
N SER A 64 3.25 -3.82 -10.51
CA SER A 64 4.42 -4.35 -11.22
C SER A 64 5.71 -4.13 -10.44
N LEU A 65 5.85 -3.00 -9.74
CA LEU A 65 6.99 -2.75 -8.87
C LEU A 65 7.02 -3.77 -7.73
N ALA A 66 5.88 -3.99 -7.07
CA ALA A 66 5.74 -4.97 -6.00
C ALA A 66 6.19 -6.38 -6.45
N SER A 67 5.64 -6.87 -7.57
CA SER A 67 5.87 -8.24 -8.02
C SER A 67 7.24 -8.47 -8.67
N LYS A 68 7.77 -7.49 -9.43
CA LYS A 68 9.00 -7.68 -10.21
C LYS A 68 10.26 -7.26 -9.48
N GLU A 69 10.19 -6.20 -8.68
CA GLU A 69 11.37 -5.60 -8.05
C GLU A 69 11.57 -6.10 -6.62
N PHE A 70 10.46 -6.34 -5.89
CA PHE A 70 10.51 -6.50 -4.44
C PHE A 70 10.02 -7.85 -3.91
N ASP A 71 9.24 -8.63 -4.67
CA ASP A 71 8.63 -9.86 -4.16
C ASP A 71 9.65 -10.86 -3.56
N THR A 72 10.85 -10.93 -4.14
CA THR A 72 11.95 -11.77 -3.64
C THR A 72 12.90 -11.04 -2.69
N THR A 73 13.14 -9.76 -2.90
CA THR A 73 14.22 -9.00 -2.24
C THR A 73 13.75 -8.23 -1.00
N ASP A 74 12.50 -7.79 -0.99
CA ASP A 74 11.84 -7.09 0.10
C ASP A 74 10.33 -7.43 0.12
N PRO A 75 9.96 -8.63 0.60
CA PRO A 75 8.56 -9.10 0.59
C PRO A 75 7.62 -8.21 1.41
N GLU A 76 8.14 -7.52 2.44
CA GLU A 76 7.37 -6.59 3.25
C GLU A 76 6.98 -5.36 2.40
N LEU A 77 7.95 -4.72 1.75
CA LEU A 77 7.68 -3.62 0.82
C LEU A 77 6.77 -4.05 -0.33
N ALA A 78 7.00 -5.23 -0.92
CA ALA A 78 6.14 -5.78 -1.97
C ALA A 78 4.68 -5.89 -1.50
N LYS A 79 4.45 -6.31 -0.25
CA LYS A 79 3.11 -6.39 0.33
C LYS A 79 2.47 -5.02 0.49
N HIS A 80 3.20 -4.03 0.99
CA HIS A 80 2.70 -2.65 1.14
C HIS A 80 2.33 -2.03 -0.22
N LEU A 81 3.20 -2.16 -1.23
CA LEU A 81 2.94 -1.67 -2.58
C LEU A 81 1.77 -2.39 -3.25
N SER A 82 1.62 -3.70 -3.03
CA SER A 82 0.48 -4.48 -3.53
C SER A 82 -0.85 -4.03 -2.90
N ASN A 83 -0.87 -3.78 -1.59
CA ASN A 83 -2.05 -3.26 -0.90
C ASN A 83 -2.42 -1.86 -1.42
N ALA A 84 -1.44 -0.98 -1.62
CA ALA A 84 -1.65 0.34 -2.19
C ALA A 84 -2.19 0.27 -3.62
N ASN A 85 -1.63 -0.61 -4.46
CA ASN A 85 -2.10 -0.85 -5.82
C ASN A 85 -3.56 -1.33 -5.84
N TYR A 86 -3.93 -2.22 -4.92
CA TYR A 86 -5.30 -2.71 -4.79
C TYR A 86 -6.30 -1.61 -4.39
N ILE A 87 -5.89 -0.67 -3.53
CA ILE A 87 -6.72 0.50 -3.19
C ILE A 87 -6.82 1.44 -4.40
N ALA A 88 -5.70 1.74 -5.04
CA ALA A 88 -5.65 2.63 -6.21
C ALA A 88 -6.51 2.12 -7.38
N SER A 89 -6.48 0.81 -7.65
CA SER A 89 -7.26 0.21 -8.74
C SER A 89 -8.77 0.30 -8.48
N GLN A 90 -9.21 0.10 -7.23
CA GLN A 90 -10.63 0.27 -6.86
C GLN A 90 -11.08 1.72 -7.02
N ILE A 91 -10.27 2.68 -6.60
CA ILE A 91 -10.58 4.11 -6.74
C ILE A 91 -10.66 4.51 -8.22
N GLY A 92 -9.70 4.06 -9.04
CA GLY A 92 -9.67 4.31 -10.49
C GLY A 92 -10.88 3.73 -11.20
N ALA A 93 -11.34 2.54 -10.78
CA ALA A 93 -12.54 1.91 -11.30
C ALA A 93 -13.86 2.51 -10.78
N GLY A 94 -13.82 3.55 -9.93
CA GLY A 94 -15.01 4.15 -9.33
C GLY A 94 -15.72 3.24 -8.32
N LEU A 95 -15.04 2.23 -7.80
CA LEU A 95 -15.59 1.25 -6.86
C LEU A 95 -15.50 1.76 -5.42
N LYS A 96 -16.38 1.23 -4.57
CA LYS A 96 -16.24 1.39 -3.12
C LYS A 96 -14.96 0.67 -2.68
N VAL A 97 -14.08 1.36 -1.96
CA VAL A 97 -12.82 0.78 -1.48
C VAL A 97 -13.11 -0.28 -0.43
N ILE A 98 -12.73 -1.52 -0.75
CA ILE A 98 -12.63 -2.64 0.18
C ILE A 98 -11.16 -2.72 0.63
N LEU A 99 -10.96 -2.76 1.95
CA LEU A 99 -9.62 -2.78 2.52
C LEU A 99 -9.02 -4.21 2.48
N PRO A 100 -7.70 -4.36 2.32
CA PRO A 100 -7.06 -5.67 2.26
C PRO A 100 -7.42 -6.63 3.41
N HIS A 101 -7.61 -6.12 4.63
CA HIS A 101 -8.01 -6.93 5.79
C HIS A 101 -9.50 -7.33 5.80
N GLN A 102 -10.34 -6.72 4.95
CA GLN A 102 -11.76 -7.06 4.83
C GLN A 102 -12.00 -8.23 3.86
N ILE A 103 -10.98 -8.64 3.10
CA ILE A 103 -11.09 -9.65 2.04
C ILE A 103 -10.63 -11.03 2.53
N ASP A 104 -9.90 -11.10 3.66
CA ASP A 104 -9.35 -12.36 4.18
C ASP A 104 -10.01 -12.78 5.52
N PRO A 105 -10.90 -13.79 5.53
CA PRO A 105 -11.43 -14.39 6.76
C PRO A 105 -10.35 -15.03 7.64
N GLU A 106 -9.21 -15.40 7.07
CA GLU A 106 -8.06 -16.00 7.75
C GLU A 106 -7.21 -14.95 8.48
N TYR A 107 -7.43 -13.65 8.23
CA TYR A 107 -6.81 -12.53 8.93
C TYR A 107 -7.09 -12.57 10.44
N GLU A 108 -8.35 -12.75 10.84
CA GLU A 108 -8.73 -12.87 12.25
C GLU A 108 -8.20 -14.16 12.89
N LYS A 109 -8.07 -15.24 12.11
CA LYS A 109 -7.48 -16.51 12.59
C LYS A 109 -5.96 -16.40 12.79
N ARG A 110 -5.22 -15.73 11.90
CA ARG A 110 -3.78 -15.43 12.09
C ARG A 110 -3.54 -14.52 13.29
N LYS A 111 -4.39 -13.50 13.49
CA LYS A 111 -4.35 -12.60 14.64
C LYS A 111 -4.50 -13.34 15.98
N LYS A 112 -5.46 -14.26 16.09
CA LYS A 112 -5.62 -15.12 17.29
C LYS A 112 -4.43 -16.04 17.55
N ARG A 113 -3.73 -16.49 16.50
CA ARG A 113 -2.52 -17.33 16.64
C ARG A 113 -1.34 -16.53 17.19
N TYR A 114 -1.11 -15.30 16.71
CA TYR A 114 -0.01 -14.48 17.21
C TYR A 114 -0.22 -13.90 18.62
N LEU A 115 -1.48 -13.67 19.03
CA LEU A 115 -1.83 -13.21 20.39
C LEU A 115 -1.83 -14.31 21.46
N LYS A 116 -1.78 -15.59 21.07
CA LYS A 116 -1.72 -16.74 22.00
C LYS A 116 -0.29 -17.25 22.28
N VAL A 117 0.69 -16.74 21.55
CA VAL A 117 2.10 -17.17 21.63
C VAL A 117 2.95 -16.14 22.39
N GLN A 118 2.31 -15.20 23.09
CA GLN A 118 2.93 -14.34 24.11
C GLN A 118 2.65 -14.86 25.50
#